data_AF-A0A957U567-F1
#
_entry.id   AF-A0A957U567-F1
#
_cell.length_a   1.000
_cell.length_b   1.000
_cell.length_c   1.000
_cell.angle_alpha   90.00
_cell.angle_beta   90.00
_cell.angle_gamma   90.00
#
_symmetry.space_group_name_H-M   'P 1'
#
loop_
_entity.id
_entity.type
_entity.pdbx_description
1 polymer ?
#
loop_
_entity_poly.entity_id
_entity_poly.type
_entity_poly.pdbx_seq_one_letter_code
_entity_poly.pdbx_strand_id
1 'polypeptide(L)'
;EHVHMGMTGMVFVRPAQNGQGFYQSGRYAYNDGDGSTGYDREFSMLLTEVWSEAHWDDSHIQLPEWTDYRVDFGLINGRAYPDTLAPSGSVDPFNPVRDANGDLIPTPGYEHLQYQPISSLVTCNEGERVLLRFANLGFTEGAMTTAGLKMRIVGRDATLMRGITDVDTSYLTNTISLGAG
;
A
#
# COMPACT_ATOMS: atom_id res chain seq x y z
N GLU A 1 -2.14 -9.69 17.67
CA GLU A 1 -1.28 -8.83 18.51
C GLU A 1 -0.14 -8.18 17.72
N HIS A 2 0.99 -8.85 17.42
CA HIS A 2 2.16 -8.18 16.79
C HIS A 2 1.86 -7.44 15.47
N VAL A 3 1.02 -8.03 14.60
CA VAL A 3 0.55 -7.38 13.35
C VAL A 3 -0.20 -6.09 13.67
N HIS A 4 -1.04 -6.12 14.70
CA HIS A 4 -1.81 -4.95 15.15
C HIS A 4 -0.93 -3.87 15.81
N MET A 5 0.21 -4.26 16.39
CA MET A 5 1.23 -3.34 16.93
C MET A 5 2.14 -2.77 15.83
N GLY A 6 1.86 -3.05 14.56
CA GLY A 6 2.56 -2.44 13.42
C GLY A 6 3.76 -3.23 12.91
N MET A 7 3.99 -4.47 13.37
CA MET A 7 5.00 -5.37 12.78
C MET A 7 4.53 -5.90 11.42
N THR A 8 4.40 -5.01 10.45
CA THR A 8 3.84 -5.28 9.13
C THR A 8 4.64 -4.60 8.05
N GLY A 9 4.56 -5.12 6.83
CA GLY A 9 5.22 -4.57 5.67
C GLY A 9 4.78 -5.29 4.42
N MET A 10 4.97 -4.64 3.27
CA MET A 10 4.70 -5.24 1.97
C MET A 10 6.01 -5.66 1.30
N VAL A 11 5.97 -6.80 0.62
CA VAL A 11 7.08 -7.30 -0.20
C VAL A 11 6.64 -7.36 -1.65
N PHE A 12 7.49 -6.87 -2.54
CA PHE A 12 7.24 -6.90 -3.98
C PHE A 12 8.25 -7.79 -4.69
N VAL A 13 7.76 -8.84 -5.35
CA VAL A 13 8.55 -9.63 -6.28
C VAL A 13 8.44 -8.98 -7.65
N ARG A 14 9.58 -8.49 -8.17
CA ARG A 14 9.62 -7.78 -9.45
C ARG A 14 9.54 -8.78 -10.61
N PRO A 15 8.76 -8.50 -11.67
CA PRO A 15 8.75 -9.33 -12.86
C PRO A 15 10.12 -9.43 -13.53
N ALA A 16 10.45 -10.61 -14.04
CA ALA A 16 11.67 -10.86 -14.80
C ALA A 16 11.68 -10.09 -16.13
N GLN A 17 10.51 -9.73 -16.66
CA GLN A 17 10.40 -8.95 -17.89
C GLN A 17 10.62 -7.43 -17.73
N ASN A 18 10.94 -6.94 -16.52
CA ASN A 18 11.32 -5.54 -16.37
C ASN A 18 12.54 -5.22 -17.27
N GLY A 19 12.49 -4.07 -17.94
CA GLY A 19 13.47 -3.65 -18.95
C GLY A 19 13.18 -4.13 -20.37
N GLN A 20 12.18 -4.99 -20.58
CA GLN A 20 11.72 -5.34 -21.93
C GLN A 20 10.96 -4.16 -22.57
N GLY A 21 10.85 -4.15 -23.91
CA GLY A 21 10.29 -3.04 -24.70
C GLY A 21 8.78 -3.10 -24.97
N PHE A 22 7.99 -3.81 -24.18
CA PHE A 22 6.54 -3.95 -24.37
C PHE A 22 5.71 -2.76 -23.86
N TYR A 23 6.29 -1.93 -22.97
CA TYR A 23 5.69 -0.67 -22.50
C TYR A 23 6.79 0.40 -22.33
N GLN A 24 6.45 1.67 -22.56
CA GLN A 24 7.41 2.77 -22.66
C GLN A 24 8.31 2.92 -21.42
N SER A 25 7.77 2.71 -20.22
CA SER A 25 8.52 2.82 -18.97
C SER A 25 9.46 1.63 -18.69
N GLY A 26 9.31 0.52 -19.43
CA GLY A 26 9.99 -0.75 -19.18
C GLY A 26 9.63 -1.42 -17.84
N ARG A 27 8.60 -0.95 -17.13
CA ARG A 27 8.16 -1.49 -15.83
C ARG A 27 6.82 -2.19 -15.96
N TYR A 28 6.70 -3.36 -15.34
CA TYR A 28 5.51 -4.23 -15.42
C TYR A 28 5.07 -4.71 -14.04
N ALA A 29 3.77 -4.94 -13.88
CA ALA A 29 3.23 -5.51 -12.63
C ALA A 29 3.45 -7.03 -12.55
N TYR A 30 3.38 -7.71 -13.69
CA TYR A 30 3.54 -9.17 -13.86
C TYR A 30 4.42 -9.51 -15.07
N ASN A 31 4.72 -10.79 -15.28
CA ASN A 31 5.32 -11.30 -16.53
C ASN A 31 4.22 -11.57 -17.56
N ASP A 32 3.68 -10.52 -18.18
CA ASP A 32 2.55 -10.62 -19.13
C ASP A 32 2.96 -10.90 -20.58
N GLY A 33 4.23 -10.67 -20.96
CA GLY A 33 4.75 -10.91 -22.31
C GLY A 33 4.24 -9.97 -23.40
N ASP A 34 3.25 -9.11 -23.10
CA ASP A 34 2.59 -8.21 -24.05
C ASP A 34 2.57 -6.74 -23.59
N GLY A 35 3.08 -6.46 -22.39
CA GLY A 35 3.12 -5.13 -21.79
C GLY A 35 1.77 -4.61 -21.31
N SER A 36 0.74 -5.45 -21.28
CA SER A 36 -0.60 -5.09 -20.82
C SER A 36 -0.57 -4.51 -19.40
N THR A 37 0.29 -4.99 -18.51
CA THR A 37 0.48 -4.55 -17.12
C THR A 37 1.55 -3.47 -16.93
N GLY A 38 2.02 -2.86 -18.02
CA GLY A 38 2.98 -1.76 -17.98
C GLY A 38 2.47 -0.52 -17.25
N TYR A 39 3.34 0.13 -16.45
CA TYR A 39 3.00 1.32 -15.66
C TYR A 39 4.13 2.35 -15.57
N ASP A 40 3.80 3.61 -15.31
CA ASP A 40 4.74 4.73 -15.17
C ASP A 40 5.04 5.11 -13.72
N ARG A 41 4.10 4.86 -12.80
CA ARG A 41 4.31 5.08 -11.36
C ARG A 41 3.74 3.92 -10.57
N GLU A 42 4.34 3.67 -9.41
CA GLU A 42 3.92 2.63 -8.50
C GLU A 42 3.75 3.23 -7.12
N PHE A 43 2.61 2.96 -6.50
CA PHE A 43 2.34 3.31 -5.12
C PHE A 43 1.82 2.08 -4.38
N SER A 44 2.32 1.90 -3.18
CA SER A 44 1.89 0.85 -2.28
C SER A 44 0.89 1.40 -1.27
N MET A 45 -0.15 0.63 -0.99
CA MET A 45 -1.27 0.98 -0.11
C MET A 45 -1.46 -0.15 0.90
N LEU A 46 -0.77 -0.04 2.03
CA LEU A 46 -0.96 -0.96 3.15
C LEU A 46 -2.12 -0.45 4.01
N LEU A 47 -3.22 -1.19 4.02
CA LEU A 47 -4.36 -0.94 4.88
C LEU A 47 -4.13 -1.65 6.20
N THR A 48 -4.15 -0.88 7.29
CA THR A 48 -4.05 -1.38 8.66
C THR A 48 -5.03 -0.64 9.56
N GLU A 49 -5.20 -1.13 10.77
CA GLU A 49 -6.20 -0.62 11.72
C GLU A 49 -5.56 -0.51 13.10
N VAL A 50 -6.02 0.46 13.90
CA VAL A 50 -5.67 0.63 15.31
C VAL A 50 -6.93 0.54 16.15
N TRP A 51 -6.90 -0.33 17.15
CA TRP A 51 -7.85 -0.39 18.25
C TRP A 51 -7.11 0.10 19.50
N SER A 52 -7.51 1.26 19.99
CA SER A 52 -6.81 1.99 21.04
C SER A 52 -6.80 1.21 22.36
N GLU A 53 -7.85 0.43 22.62
CA GLU A 53 -7.96 -0.38 23.83
C GLU A 53 -6.94 -1.52 23.83
N ALA A 54 -6.74 -2.21 22.71
CA ALA A 54 -5.69 -3.22 22.61
C ALA A 54 -4.27 -2.65 22.81
N HIS A 55 -4.02 -1.43 22.34
CA HIS A 55 -2.73 -0.75 22.57
C HIS A 55 -2.58 -0.31 24.03
N TRP A 56 -3.67 0.14 24.65
CA TRP A 56 -3.69 0.47 26.07
C TRP A 56 -3.45 -0.79 26.93
N ASP A 57 -4.16 -1.88 26.65
CA ASP A 57 -4.04 -3.16 27.36
C ASP A 57 -2.60 -3.70 27.29
N ASP A 58 -1.99 -3.75 26.11
CA ASP A 58 -0.61 -4.21 25.91
C ASP A 58 0.37 -3.37 26.75
N SER A 59 0.22 -2.04 26.73
CA SER A 59 1.07 -1.14 27.54
C SER A 59 0.88 -1.27 29.07
N HIS A 60 -0.22 -1.89 29.52
CA HIS A 60 -0.57 -2.11 30.94
C HIS A 60 -0.59 -3.59 31.33
N ILE A 61 -0.04 -4.48 30.49
CA ILE A 61 0.04 -5.93 30.75
C ILE A 61 -1.36 -6.52 31.01
N GLN A 62 -2.36 -6.04 30.27
CA GLN A 62 -3.70 -6.61 30.20
C GLN A 62 -3.87 -7.39 28.89
N LEU A 63 -4.88 -8.24 28.83
CA LEU A 63 -5.21 -8.99 27.62
C LEU A 63 -6.46 -8.39 26.98
N PRO A 64 -6.38 -7.86 25.74
CA PRO A 64 -7.58 -7.41 25.03
C PRO A 64 -8.45 -8.60 24.62
N GLU A 65 -9.77 -8.44 24.78
CA GLU A 65 -10.76 -9.41 24.28
C GLU A 65 -11.01 -9.16 22.79
N TRP A 66 -10.40 -9.98 21.93
CA TRP A 66 -10.49 -9.82 20.47
C TRP A 66 -11.91 -10.03 19.92
N THR A 67 -12.82 -10.64 20.69
CA THR A 67 -14.24 -10.70 20.32
C THR A 67 -14.90 -9.31 20.31
N ASP A 68 -14.38 -8.38 21.11
CA ASP A 68 -14.84 -6.98 21.18
C ASP A 68 -14.09 -6.06 20.22
N TYR A 69 -13.30 -6.64 19.29
CA TYR A 69 -12.49 -5.89 18.35
C TYR A 69 -13.32 -4.84 17.61
N ARG A 70 -12.82 -3.60 17.62
CA ARG A 70 -13.35 -2.51 16.82
C ARG A 70 -12.23 -1.65 16.27
N VAL A 71 -12.48 -1.09 15.10
CA VAL A 71 -11.54 -0.15 14.47
C VAL A 71 -11.81 1.25 15.04
N ASP A 72 -10.85 1.80 15.78
CA ASP A 72 -10.90 3.21 16.18
C ASP A 72 -10.29 4.09 15.07
N PHE A 73 -9.23 3.60 14.41
CA PHE A 73 -8.57 4.30 13.31
C PHE A 73 -8.23 3.36 12.16
N GLY A 74 -8.71 3.69 10.95
CA GLY A 74 -8.25 3.09 9.70
C GLY A 74 -7.03 3.85 9.17
N LEU A 75 -6.00 3.11 8.77
CA LEU A 75 -4.73 3.65 8.32
C LEU A 75 -4.42 3.22 6.90
N ILE A 76 -3.77 4.12 6.15
CA ILE A 76 -3.10 3.78 4.89
C ILE A 76 -1.63 4.12 5.07
N ASN A 77 -0.75 3.13 4.86
CA ASN A 77 0.70 3.23 5.10
C ASN A 77 1.04 3.77 6.50
N GLY A 78 0.25 3.37 7.51
CA GLY A 78 0.42 3.80 8.90
C GLY A 78 -0.10 5.20 9.22
N ARG A 79 -0.71 5.92 8.26
CA ARG A 79 -1.21 7.29 8.43
C ARG A 79 -2.74 7.33 8.44
N ALA A 80 -3.29 8.16 9.33
CA ALA A 80 -4.71 8.54 9.33
C ALA A 80 -4.89 9.88 8.60
N TYR A 81 -6.11 10.20 8.15
CA TYR A 81 -6.41 11.54 7.65
C TYR A 81 -6.21 12.59 8.76
N PRO A 82 -5.57 13.75 8.51
CA PRO A 82 -5.16 14.30 7.21
C PRO A 82 -3.76 13.89 6.71
N ASP A 83 -2.97 13.15 7.50
CA ASP A 83 -1.59 12.79 7.16
C ASP A 83 -1.46 11.84 5.96
N THR A 84 -2.56 11.21 5.54
CA THR A 84 -2.64 10.51 4.24
C THR A 84 -2.34 11.42 3.04
N LEU A 85 -2.49 12.74 3.20
CA LEU A 85 -2.16 13.75 2.19
C LEU A 85 -0.72 14.26 2.28
N ALA A 86 -0.01 13.95 3.37
CA ALA A 86 1.35 14.42 3.56
C ALA A 86 2.30 13.72 2.56
N PRO A 87 3.35 14.39 2.07
CA PRO A 87 4.33 13.78 1.17
C PRO A 87 5.12 12.65 1.84
N SER A 88 5.89 11.92 1.04
CA SER A 88 6.84 10.93 1.56
C SER A 88 8.03 11.62 2.19
N GLY A 89 8.54 11.04 3.27
CA GLY A 89 9.88 11.33 3.76
C GLY A 89 10.93 10.60 2.93
N SER A 90 12.10 10.36 3.51
CA SER A 90 13.12 9.51 2.89
C SER A 90 12.66 8.05 2.87
N VAL A 91 12.37 7.52 1.68
CA VAL A 91 11.88 6.14 1.45
C VAL A 91 12.90 5.21 0.80
N ASP A 92 14.11 5.69 0.47
CA ASP A 92 15.19 4.80 0.00
C ASP A 92 15.72 3.98 1.19
N PRO A 93 15.50 2.65 1.21
CA PRO A 93 15.96 1.81 2.31
C PRO A 93 17.49 1.64 2.33
N PHE A 94 18.17 1.85 1.20
CA PHE A 94 19.62 1.70 1.08
C PHE A 94 20.37 3.00 1.32
N ASN A 95 19.74 4.15 1.02
CA ASN A 95 20.32 5.48 1.26
C ASN A 95 19.32 6.42 1.97
N PRO A 96 18.85 6.08 3.19
CA PRO A 96 17.91 6.93 3.91
C PRO A 96 18.59 8.23 4.38
N VAL A 97 17.89 9.36 4.22
CA VAL A 97 18.31 10.65 4.78
C VAL A 97 17.99 10.67 6.27
N ARG A 98 19.03 10.73 7.10
CA ARG A 98 18.94 10.67 8.57
C ARG A 98 19.67 11.84 9.23
N ASP A 99 19.25 12.17 10.44
CA ASP A 99 19.94 13.13 11.30
C ASP A 99 21.17 12.50 11.99
N ALA A 100 21.83 13.26 12.86
CA ALA A 100 23.01 12.78 13.59
C ALA A 100 22.70 11.66 14.62
N ASN A 101 21.44 11.51 15.02
CA ASN A 101 20.99 10.47 15.96
C ASN A 101 20.54 9.18 15.23
N GLY A 102 20.44 9.24 13.90
CA GLY A 102 20.00 8.12 13.08
C GLY A 102 18.49 8.12 12.82
N ASP A 103 17.75 9.13 13.24
CA ASP A 103 16.32 9.29 12.94
C ASP A 103 16.15 9.79 11.50
N LEU A 104 15.04 9.44 10.84
CA LEU A 104 14.75 9.95 9.50
C LEU A 104 14.47 11.44 9.57
N ILE A 105 15.07 12.21 8.67
CA ILE A 105 14.74 13.64 8.55
C ILE A 105 13.35 13.75 7.89
N PRO A 106 12.33 14.28 8.60
CA PRO A 106 10.98 14.39 8.07
C PRO A 106 10.87 15.53 7.04
N THR A 107 9.79 15.54 6.27
CA THR A 107 9.47 16.70 5.42
C THR A 107 9.14 17.91 6.32
N PRO A 108 9.66 19.12 6.03
CA PRO A 108 9.31 20.32 6.79
C PRO A 108 7.80 20.53 6.90
N GLY A 109 7.31 20.78 8.12
CA GLY A 109 5.89 20.90 8.44
C GLY A 109 5.17 19.57 8.73
N TYR A 110 5.89 18.45 8.67
CA TYR A 110 5.40 17.10 9.00
C TYR A 110 6.36 16.38 9.95
N GLU A 111 6.90 17.11 10.92
CA GLU A 111 7.91 16.61 11.85
C GLU A 111 7.42 15.40 12.66
N HIS A 112 6.12 15.32 12.95
CA HIS A 112 5.49 14.18 13.63
C HIS A 112 5.49 12.89 12.81
N LEU A 113 5.73 12.94 11.50
CA LEU A 113 5.75 11.78 10.60
C LEU A 113 7.14 11.16 10.42
N GLN A 114 8.12 11.51 11.26
CA GLN A 114 9.49 10.99 11.17
C GLN A 114 9.59 9.45 11.17
N TYR A 115 8.64 8.75 11.82
CA TYR A 115 8.57 7.28 11.87
C TYR A 115 7.56 6.68 10.89
N GLN A 116 6.99 7.51 10.02
CA GLN A 116 5.99 7.12 9.02
C GLN A 116 6.38 7.67 7.64
N PRO A 117 7.55 7.30 7.08
CA PRO A 117 8.11 7.95 5.88
C PRO A 117 7.35 7.62 4.58
N ILE A 118 6.56 6.54 4.56
CA ILE A 118 5.83 6.08 3.37
C ILE A 118 4.51 6.87 3.28
N SER A 119 4.34 7.65 2.21
CA SER A 119 3.11 8.40 1.97
C SER A 119 2.01 7.56 1.35
N SER A 120 0.76 7.99 1.58
CA SER A 120 -0.45 7.49 0.93
C SER A 120 -0.92 8.41 -0.21
N LEU A 121 -0.23 9.54 -0.43
CA LEU A 121 -0.52 10.51 -1.47
C LEU A 121 -0.08 9.97 -2.83
N VAL A 122 -1.04 9.78 -3.73
CA VAL A 122 -0.78 9.42 -5.12
C VAL A 122 -0.66 10.70 -5.96
N THR A 123 0.47 10.86 -6.65
CA THR A 123 0.69 11.94 -7.61
C THR A 123 1.11 11.37 -8.96
N CYS A 124 0.59 11.93 -10.04
CA CYS A 124 0.92 11.53 -11.40
C CYS A 124 0.72 12.69 -12.38
N ASN A 125 1.34 12.57 -13.55
CA ASN A 125 1.12 13.45 -14.67
C ASN A 125 -0.02 12.94 -15.56
N GLU A 126 -0.58 13.82 -16.38
CA GLU A 126 -1.55 13.43 -17.40
C GLU A 126 -0.94 12.39 -18.36
N GLY A 127 -1.73 11.36 -18.69
CA GLY A 127 -1.35 10.28 -19.60
C GLY A 127 -0.55 9.13 -18.96
N GLU A 128 -0.07 9.29 -17.73
CA GLU A 128 0.65 8.21 -17.03
C GLU A 128 -0.29 7.10 -16.53
N ARG A 129 0.19 5.86 -16.57
CA ARG A 129 -0.44 4.72 -15.91
C ARG A 129 0.12 4.55 -14.49
N VAL A 130 -0.75 4.59 -13.50
CA VAL A 130 -0.39 4.39 -12.09
C VAL A 130 -0.76 2.99 -11.64
N LEU A 131 0.22 2.23 -11.16
CA LEU A 131 0.02 0.98 -10.46
C LEU A 131 -0.22 1.25 -8.97
N LEU A 132 -1.37 0.84 -8.47
CA LEU A 132 -1.68 0.81 -7.04
C LEU A 132 -1.62 -0.64 -6.55
N ARG A 133 -0.82 -0.90 -5.52
CA ARG A 133 -0.73 -2.20 -4.87
C ARG A 133 -1.36 -2.13 -3.50
N PHE A 134 -2.46 -2.85 -3.31
CA PHE A 134 -3.15 -2.90 -2.04
C PHE A 134 -2.79 -4.19 -1.29
N ALA A 135 -2.64 -4.06 0.02
CA ALA A 135 -2.62 -5.18 0.97
C ALA A 135 -3.45 -4.77 2.19
N ASN A 136 -4.30 -5.65 2.70
CA ASN A 136 -5.06 -5.39 3.92
C ASN A 136 -4.58 -6.33 5.03
N LEU A 137 -3.91 -5.76 6.02
CA LEU A 137 -3.46 -6.44 7.23
C LEU A 137 -4.22 -5.97 8.48
N GLY A 138 -5.40 -5.37 8.29
CA GLY A 138 -6.39 -5.17 9.34
C GLY A 138 -7.10 -6.48 9.72
N PHE A 139 -8.10 -6.36 10.58
CA PHE A 139 -9.00 -7.44 10.96
C PHE A 139 -10.35 -7.36 10.24
N THR A 140 -10.71 -6.20 9.68
CA THR A 140 -11.99 -6.03 8.96
C THR A 140 -11.82 -5.98 7.44
N GLU A 141 -12.91 -6.27 6.72
CA GLU A 141 -12.97 -6.06 5.27
C GLU A 141 -13.08 -4.56 4.97
N GLY A 142 -12.15 -4.06 4.16
CA GLY A 142 -12.12 -2.68 3.70
C GLY A 142 -12.54 -2.56 2.24
N ALA A 143 -13.23 -1.47 1.89
CA ALA A 143 -13.52 -1.11 0.50
C ALA A 143 -12.81 0.18 0.11
N MET A 144 -12.03 0.13 -0.97
CA MET A 144 -11.35 1.30 -1.53
C MET A 144 -12.08 1.75 -2.80
N THR A 145 -12.57 2.99 -2.81
CA THR A 145 -13.31 3.57 -3.93
C THR A 145 -12.63 4.82 -4.45
N THR A 146 -12.42 4.89 -5.76
CA THR A 146 -11.96 6.10 -6.45
C THR A 146 -13.15 6.90 -6.97
N ALA A 147 -13.23 8.18 -6.62
CA ALA A 147 -14.25 9.07 -7.16
C ALA A 147 -13.91 9.46 -8.60
N GLY A 148 -14.79 9.15 -9.55
CA GLY A 148 -14.68 9.58 -10.95
C GLY A 148 -13.63 8.86 -11.81
N LEU A 149 -12.82 7.97 -11.22
CA LEU A 149 -11.83 7.16 -11.93
C LEU A 149 -12.20 5.67 -11.85
N LYS A 150 -11.98 4.95 -12.95
CA LYS A 150 -12.02 3.49 -12.96
C LYS A 150 -10.60 2.94 -12.89
N MET A 151 -10.39 1.97 -12.02
CA MET A 151 -9.18 1.17 -11.91
C MET A 151 -9.33 -0.09 -12.75
N ARG A 152 -8.26 -0.55 -13.41
CA ARG A 152 -8.22 -1.87 -14.02
C ARG A 152 -7.56 -2.85 -13.07
N ILE A 153 -8.28 -3.89 -12.67
CA ILE A 153 -7.77 -4.94 -11.80
C ILE A 153 -6.99 -5.95 -12.64
N VAL A 154 -5.66 -5.88 -12.53
CA VAL A 154 -4.74 -6.75 -13.30
C VAL A 154 -4.22 -7.92 -12.48
N GLY A 155 -4.46 -7.95 -11.17
CA GLY A 155 -4.01 -9.03 -10.31
C GLY A 155 -4.76 -9.11 -8.99
N ARG A 156 -4.76 -10.30 -8.40
CA ARG A 156 -5.27 -10.60 -7.05
C ARG A 156 -4.35 -11.65 -6.42
N ASP A 157 -4.05 -11.51 -5.13
CA ASP A 157 -3.20 -12.44 -4.37
C ASP A 157 -1.88 -12.79 -5.08
N ALA A 158 -1.18 -11.74 -5.51
CA ALA A 158 0.05 -11.82 -6.30
C ALA A 158 -0.04 -12.66 -7.60
N THR A 159 -1.25 -12.92 -8.09
CA THR A 159 -1.52 -13.67 -9.33
C THR A 159 -2.06 -12.73 -10.40
N LEU A 160 -1.50 -12.81 -11.61
CA LEU A 160 -1.97 -12.08 -12.79
C LEU A 160 -3.39 -12.55 -13.14
N MET A 161 -4.30 -11.62 -13.49
CA MET A 161 -5.66 -11.93 -13.94
C MET A 161 -5.68 -12.53 -15.35
N ARG A 162 -5.08 -13.70 -15.53
CA ARG A 162 -5.11 -14.51 -16.75
C ARG A 162 -5.68 -15.89 -16.44
N GLY A 163 -6.60 -16.33 -17.28
CA GLY A 163 -7.11 -17.70 -17.22
C GLY A 163 -6.07 -18.73 -17.64
N ILE A 164 -6.36 -20.01 -17.42
CA ILE A 164 -5.49 -21.15 -17.75
C ILE A 164 -5.06 -21.13 -19.24
N THR A 165 -5.92 -20.62 -20.12
CA THR A 165 -5.67 -20.50 -21.57
C THR A 165 -5.17 -19.11 -21.98
N ASP A 166 -4.57 -18.37 -21.06
CA ASP A 166 -4.07 -16.99 -21.26
C ASP A 166 -5.15 -15.94 -21.61
N VAL A 167 -6.42 -16.25 -21.35
CA VAL A 167 -7.51 -15.30 -21.54
C VAL A 167 -7.40 -14.19 -20.49
N ASP A 168 -7.43 -12.93 -20.93
CA ASP A 168 -7.47 -11.77 -20.03
C ASP A 168 -8.79 -11.77 -19.22
N THR A 169 -8.65 -11.84 -17.90
CA THR A 169 -9.76 -11.78 -16.95
C THR A 169 -9.76 -10.49 -16.13
N SER A 170 -8.91 -9.53 -16.51
CA SER A 170 -8.89 -8.20 -15.92
C SER A 170 -10.20 -7.47 -16.18
N TYR A 171 -10.57 -6.58 -15.26
CA TYR A 171 -11.81 -5.84 -15.35
C TYR A 171 -11.67 -4.43 -14.80
N LEU A 172 -12.58 -3.55 -15.21
CA LEU A 172 -12.66 -2.17 -14.73
C LEU A 172 -13.64 -2.06 -13.58
N THR A 173 -13.23 -1.41 -12.50
CA THR A 173 -14.08 -1.07 -11.36
C THR A 173 -13.61 0.24 -10.73
N ASN A 174 -14.51 0.98 -10.10
CA ASN A 174 -14.15 2.12 -9.26
C ASN A 174 -14.02 1.73 -7.78
N THR A 175 -14.44 0.51 -7.41
CA THR A 175 -14.39 0.01 -6.03
C THR A 175 -13.77 -1.37 -5.99
N ILE A 176 -12.87 -1.60 -5.02
CA ILE A 176 -12.34 -2.91 -4.66
C ILE A 176 -12.66 -3.20 -3.20
N SER A 177 -13.07 -4.44 -2.92
CA SER A 177 -13.20 -4.98 -1.57
C SER A 177 -11.98 -5.84 -1.26
N LEU A 178 -11.44 -5.69 -0.07
CA LEU A 178 -10.23 -6.34 0.40
C LEU A 178 -10.51 -6.94 1.78
N GLY A 179 -10.60 -8.26 1.86
CA GLY A 179 -10.62 -8.97 3.14
C GLY A 179 -9.26 -8.84 3.84
N ALA A 180 -9.20 -9.22 5.11
CA ALA A 180 -7.94 -9.35 5.82
C ALA A 180 -7.11 -10.51 5.25
N GLY A 181 -5.84 -10.26 4.92
CA GLY A 181 -4.92 -11.25 4.35
C GLY A 181 -4.26 -10.81 3.04
#